data_AF-A0A2S6PK28-F1
#
_entry.id   AF-A0A2S6PK28-F1
#
_cell.length_a   1.000
_cell.length_b   1.000
_cell.length_c   1.000
_cell.angle_alpha   90.00
_cell.angle_beta   90.00
_cell.angle_gamma   90.00
#
_symmetry.space_group_name_H-M   'P 1'
#
loop_
_entity.id
_entity.type
_entity.pdbx_description
1 polymer ?
#
loop_
_entity_poly.entity_id
_entity_poly.type
_entity_poly.pdbx_seq_one_letter_code
_entity_poly.pdbx_strand_id
1 'polypeptide(L)'
;MRGVAERSLAVVGDAANGALTLDSAIGDWFSHPVAGPLLQDVLLAGMTEEQRRRAEAGSDLTDVVASIPAGQYPHFPGVPVSADDLNRILEAMR
;
A
#
# COMPACT_ATOMS: atom_id res chain seq x y z
N MET A 1 31.03 -29.85 10.69
CA MET A 1 30.04 -29.17 9.83
C MET A 1 29.04 -28.47 10.72
N ARG A 2 28.99 -27.14 10.70
CA ARG A 2 28.04 -26.34 11.52
C ARG A 2 26.93 -25.88 10.56
N GLY A 3 25.74 -26.44 10.72
CA GLY A 3 24.56 -26.02 9.95
C GLY A 3 24.20 -24.59 10.32
N VAL A 4 24.21 -23.69 9.32
CA VAL A 4 23.60 -22.37 9.46
C VAL A 4 22.09 -22.60 9.41
N ALA A 5 21.40 -22.32 10.51
CA ALA A 5 19.95 -22.23 10.51
C ALA A 5 19.58 -20.99 9.69
N GLU A 6 19.03 -21.21 8.51
CA GLU A 6 18.46 -20.17 7.67
C GLU A 6 17.21 -19.64 8.38
N ARG A 7 17.40 -18.67 9.28
CA ARG A 7 16.29 -17.94 9.86
C ARG A 7 15.88 -16.92 8.82
N SER A 8 14.86 -17.25 8.04
CA SER A 8 14.21 -16.33 7.10
C SER A 8 13.63 -15.16 7.90
N LEU A 9 14.46 -14.13 8.10
CA LEU A 9 14.01 -12.81 8.52
C LEU A 9 13.32 -12.24 7.29
N ALA A 10 11.99 -12.29 7.27
CA ALA A 10 11.20 -11.52 6.32
C ALA A 10 11.59 -10.05 6.51
N VAL A 11 12.47 -9.56 5.64
CA VAL A 11 12.81 -8.15 5.55
C VAL A 11 11.51 -7.46 5.11
N VAL A 12 11.05 -6.50 5.90
CA VAL A 12 10.02 -5.54 5.48
C VAL A 12 10.57 -4.85 4.24
N GLY A 13 10.20 -5.33 3.06
CA GLY A 13 10.84 -4.96 1.79
C GLY A 13 11.06 -6.10 0.81
N ASP A 14 10.89 -7.37 1.22
CA ASP A 14 10.81 -8.51 0.29
C ASP A 14 9.42 -8.56 -0.37
N ALA A 15 8.99 -7.45 -0.98
CA ALA A 15 8.01 -7.47 -2.07
C ALA A 15 8.64 -8.04 -3.35
N ALA A 16 9.57 -8.99 -3.18
CA ALA A 16 10.36 -9.59 -4.24
C ALA A 16 9.48 -10.62 -4.96
N ASN A 17 8.99 -10.21 -6.12
CA ASN A 17 8.53 -11.06 -7.22
C ASN A 17 7.11 -11.68 -7.12
N GLY A 18 6.32 -11.37 -6.10
CA GLY A 18 4.90 -11.73 -6.06
C GLY A 18 4.04 -10.74 -6.84
N ALA A 19 3.10 -11.21 -7.66
CA ALA A 19 2.08 -10.33 -8.24
C ALA A 19 1.25 -9.73 -7.10
N LEU A 20 1.19 -8.39 -7.01
CA LEU A 20 0.29 -7.71 -6.07
C LEU A 20 -1.15 -8.17 -6.28
N THR A 21 -1.88 -8.33 -5.18
CA THR A 21 -3.31 -8.66 -5.20
C THR A 21 -4.05 -7.80 -4.18
N LEU A 22 -5.38 -7.84 -4.20
CA LEU A 22 -6.21 -7.14 -3.20
C LEU A 22 -6.09 -7.73 -1.78
N ASP A 23 -5.55 -8.95 -1.64
CA ASP A 23 -5.26 -9.58 -0.35
C ASP A 23 -3.91 -9.12 0.24
N SER A 24 -3.02 -8.59 -0.62
CA SER A 24 -1.73 -8.03 -0.20
C SER A 24 -1.93 -6.82 0.73
N ALA A 25 -0.99 -6.62 1.66
CA ALA A 25 -1.07 -5.49 2.58
C ALA A 25 -0.94 -4.17 1.83
N ILE A 26 -1.68 -3.13 2.23
CA ILE A 26 -1.60 -1.83 1.56
C ILE A 26 -0.19 -1.22 1.69
N GLY A 27 0.56 -1.54 2.73
CA GLY A 27 1.98 -1.19 2.87
C GLY A 27 2.87 -1.79 1.78
N ASP A 28 2.55 -2.99 1.30
CA ASP A 28 3.24 -3.62 0.17
C ASP A 28 2.93 -2.87 -1.13
N TRP A 29 1.69 -2.41 -1.31
CA TRP A 29 1.29 -1.58 -2.45
C TRP A 29 2.06 -0.25 -2.46
N PHE A 30 2.17 0.43 -1.32
CA PHE A 30 2.96 1.67 -1.20
C PHE A 30 4.45 1.44 -1.44
N SER A 31 4.98 0.27 -1.06
CA SER A 31 6.39 -0.08 -1.24
C SER A 31 6.71 -0.62 -2.65
N HIS A 32 5.69 -0.94 -3.45
CA HIS A 32 5.88 -1.51 -4.79
C HIS A 32 6.30 -0.45 -5.81
N PRO A 33 7.30 -0.72 -6.67
CA PRO A 33 7.90 0.30 -7.55
C PRO A 33 6.93 0.88 -8.60
N VAL A 34 5.90 0.12 -9.00
CA VAL A 34 4.86 0.56 -9.96
C VAL A 34 3.56 0.99 -9.26
N ALA A 35 2.93 0.10 -8.47
CA ALA A 35 1.71 0.44 -7.73
C ALA A 35 1.86 1.59 -6.74
N GLY A 36 3.00 1.75 -6.07
CA GLY A 36 3.20 2.79 -5.06
C GLY A 36 3.01 4.20 -5.60
N PRO A 37 3.72 4.60 -6.67
CA PRO A 37 3.49 5.88 -7.34
C PRO A 37 2.07 6.08 -7.85
N LEU A 38 1.45 5.03 -8.42
CA LEU A 38 0.08 5.11 -8.93
C LEU A 38 -0.95 5.29 -7.80
N LEU A 39 -0.78 4.58 -6.69
CA LEU A 39 -1.65 4.71 -5.51
C LEU A 39 -1.53 6.10 -4.88
N GLN A 40 -0.32 6.66 -4.83
CA GLN A 40 -0.11 8.04 -4.39
C GLN A 40 -0.81 9.04 -5.32
N ASP A 41 -0.73 8.84 -6.64
CA ASP A 41 -1.41 9.73 -7.60
C ASP A 41 -2.94 9.72 -7.40
N VAL A 42 -3.53 8.53 -7.23
CA VAL A 42 -4.96 8.37 -6.91
C VAL A 42 -5.34 9.08 -5.61
N LEU A 43 -4.54 8.88 -4.55
CA LEU A 43 -4.76 9.57 -3.26
C LEU A 43 -4.74 11.08 -3.45
N LEU A 44 -3.73 11.61 -4.14
CA LEU A 44 -3.59 13.05 -4.36
C LEU A 44 -4.69 13.63 -5.26
N ALA A 45 -5.19 12.85 -6.23
CA ALA A 45 -6.28 13.25 -7.12
C ALA A 45 -7.64 13.26 -6.42
N GLY A 46 -7.87 12.34 -5.48
CA GLY A 46 -9.12 12.24 -4.71
C GLY A 46 -9.18 13.14 -3.47
N MET A 47 -8.07 13.74 -3.05
CA MET A 47 -8.01 14.63 -1.90
C MET A 47 -8.51 16.04 -2.21
N THR A 48 -9.41 16.55 -1.37
CA THR A 48 -9.65 18.00 -1.30
C THR A 48 -8.44 18.72 -0.70
N GLU A 49 -8.29 20.01 -1.01
CA GLU A 49 -7.21 20.87 -0.49
C GLU A 49 -7.14 20.85 1.06
N GLU A 50 -8.28 20.79 1.75
CA GLU A 50 -8.35 20.67 3.21
C GLU A 50 -7.93 19.30 3.75
N GLN A 51 -8.09 18.23 2.97
CA GLN A 51 -7.59 16.90 3.34
C GLN A 51 -6.08 16.79 3.12
N ARG A 52 -5.56 17.42 2.05
CA ARG A 52 -4.12 17.47 1.75
C ARG A 52 -3.33 18.07 2.91
N ARG A 53 -3.78 19.22 3.43
CA ARG A 53 -3.18 19.88 4.61
C ARG A 53 -3.25 19.06 5.90
N ARG A 54 -4.26 18.20 6.06
CA ARG A 54 -4.41 17.32 7.23
C ARG A 54 -3.51 16.09 7.15
N ALA A 55 -3.32 15.53 5.95
CA ALA A 55 -2.39 14.42 5.75
C ALA A 55 -0.94 14.84 5.95
N GLU A 56 -0.56 16.06 5.55
CA GLU A 56 0.75 16.64 5.86
C GLU A 56 0.99 16.81 7.37
N ALA A 57 -0.08 16.86 8.18
CA ALA A 57 -0.03 17.13 9.62
C ALA A 57 -0.12 15.88 10.53
N GLY A 58 -0.39 14.68 10.00
CA GLY A 58 -0.65 13.48 10.82
C GLY A 58 0.05 12.23 10.29
N SER A 59 1.19 11.88 10.89
CA SER A 59 2.05 10.78 10.43
C SER A 59 1.91 9.47 11.24
N ASP A 60 1.24 9.46 12.39
CA ASP A 60 1.31 8.34 13.35
C ASP A 60 0.29 7.20 13.14
N LEU A 61 -0.76 7.39 12.34
CA LEU A 61 -1.76 6.33 12.07
C LEU A 61 -1.41 5.45 10.86
N THR A 62 -0.37 5.81 10.13
CA THR A 62 0.00 5.21 8.84
C THR A 62 0.49 3.76 8.98
N ASP A 63 1.20 3.45 10.06
CA ASP A 63 1.82 2.13 10.27
C ASP A 63 0.79 1.02 10.59
N VAL A 64 -0.29 1.36 11.29
CA VAL A 64 -1.36 0.39 11.61
C VAL A 64 -2.17 0.08 10.35
N VAL A 65 -2.41 1.08 9.52
CA VAL A 65 -3.14 0.91 8.26
C VAL A 65 -2.26 0.22 7.22
N ALA A 66 -0.94 0.34 7.26
CA ALA A 66 -0.05 -0.34 6.32
C ALA A 66 -0.19 -1.87 6.33
N SER A 67 -0.71 -2.47 7.41
CA SER A 67 -0.83 -3.93 7.56
C SER A 67 -2.17 -4.53 7.11
N ILE A 68 -3.18 -3.72 6.76
CA ILE A 68 -4.48 -4.25 6.33
C ILE A 68 -4.47 -4.65 4.84
N PRO A 69 -5.31 -5.61 4.42
CA PRO A 69 -5.47 -5.95 3.00
C PRO A 69 -5.88 -4.73 2.17
N ALA A 70 -5.27 -4.56 1.01
CA ALA A 70 -5.56 -3.43 0.13
C ALA A 70 -7.05 -3.37 -0.27
N GLY A 71 -7.73 -4.50 -0.44
CA GLY A 71 -9.16 -4.55 -0.71
C GLY A 71 -10.04 -4.00 0.43
N GLN A 72 -9.53 -3.91 1.65
CA GLN A 72 -10.23 -3.31 2.79
C GLN A 72 -9.97 -1.80 2.90
N TYR A 73 -8.88 -1.30 2.31
CA TYR A 73 -8.48 0.11 2.39
C TYR A 73 -9.56 1.10 1.92
N PRO A 74 -10.32 0.86 0.82
CA PRO A 74 -11.41 1.75 0.39
C PRO A 74 -12.56 1.89 1.39
N HIS A 75 -12.70 0.95 2.33
CA HIS A 75 -13.77 0.98 3.33
C HIS A 75 -13.41 1.86 4.53
N PHE A 76 -12.16 2.35 4.61
CA PHE A 76 -11.73 3.20 5.71
C PHE A 76 -12.30 4.63 5.54
N PRO A 77 -12.91 5.19 6.59
CA PRO A 77 -13.48 6.53 6.52
C PRO A 77 -12.39 7.57 6.27
N GLY A 78 -12.58 8.40 5.25
CA GLY A 78 -11.64 9.46 4.88
C GLY A 78 -10.54 9.05 3.89
N VAL A 79 -10.53 7.79 3.44
CA VAL A 79 -9.65 7.33 2.36
C VAL A 79 -10.26 7.70 0.99
N PRO A 80 -9.56 8.50 0.16
CA PRO A 80 -10.04 8.91 -1.16
C PRO A 80 -9.63 7.92 -2.26
N VAL A 81 -9.70 6.61 -1.98
CA VAL A 81 -9.36 5.53 -2.91
C VAL A 81 -10.53 4.58 -2.99
N SER A 82 -10.98 4.27 -4.20
CA SER A 82 -12.04 3.30 -4.44
C SER A 82 -11.47 1.92 -4.80
N ALA A 83 -12.31 0.88 -4.73
CA ALA A 83 -11.94 -0.44 -5.22
C ALA A 83 -11.67 -0.46 -6.74
N ASP A 84 -12.31 0.42 -7.52
CA ASP A 84 -12.06 0.56 -8.96
C ASP A 84 -10.64 1.06 -9.21
N ASP A 85 -10.17 2.05 -8.44
CA ASP A 85 -8.82 2.59 -8.55
C ASP A 85 -7.75 1.51 -8.29
N LEU A 86 -7.96 0.67 -7.26
CA LEU A 86 -7.07 -0.45 -6.98
C LEU A 86 -7.04 -1.47 -8.13
N ASN A 87 -8.19 -1.77 -8.74
CA ASN A 87 -8.25 -2.66 -9.90
C ASN A 87 -7.53 -2.05 -11.11
N ARG A 88 -7.68 -0.75 -11.38
CA ARG A 88 -6.95 -0.06 -12.46
C ARG A 88 -5.45 -0.13 -12.28
N ILE A 89 -4.96 0.02 -11.04
CA ILE A 89 -3.54 -0.13 -10.73
C ILE A 89 -3.07 -1.56 -11.02
N LEU A 90 -3.85 -2.57 -10.65
CA LEU A 90 -3.55 -3.98 -10.97
C LEU A 90 -3.54 -4.23 -12.49
N GLU A 91 -4.46 -3.64 -13.23
CA GLU A 91 -4.50 -3.74 -14.70
C GLU A 91 -3.30 -3.05 -15.35
N ALA A 92 -2.84 -1.92 -14.82
CA ALA A 92 -1.67 -1.20 -15.33
C ALA A 92 -0.33 -1.93 -15.10
N MET A 93 -0.31 -2.91 -14.19
CA MET A 93 0.87 -3.73 -13.89
C MET A 93 0.94 -5.06 -14.67
N ARG A 94 -0.14 -5.44 -15.37
CA ARG A 94 -0.16 -6.63 -16.24
C ARG A 94 0.54 -6.36 -17.57
#